data_AF-A0A661VIH1-F1
#
_entry.id   AF-A0A661VIH1-F1
#
_cell.length_a   1.000
_cell.length_b   1.000
_cell.length_c   1.000
_cell.angle_alpha   90.00
_cell.angle_beta   90.00
_cell.angle_gamma   90.00
#
_symmetry.space_group_name_H-M   'P 1'
#
loop_
_entity.id
_entity.type
_entity.pdbx_description
1 polymer ?
#
loop_
_entity_poly.entity_id
_entity_poly.type
_entity_poly.pdbx_seq_one_letter_code
_entity_poly.pdbx_strand_id
1 'polypeptide(L)'
;MRRAVFIDRDGVICHNRRDHVKSWDEFVFLPGTRAALASLAESDLAVVIITNQAVINRGIVSVDTVEDIHRRMTQAIQAAGGRVDGVFYCPHRPDEQCGCRKPQPGMLLQAA
;
A
#
# COMPACT_ATOMS: atom_id res chain seq x y z
N MET A 1 8.71 4.48 -21.71
CA MET A 1 8.78 4.16 -20.27
C MET A 1 7.99 5.22 -19.51
N ARG A 2 7.00 4.81 -18.70
CA ARG A 2 6.26 5.73 -17.82
C ARG A 2 7.01 5.82 -16.50
N ARG A 3 7.28 7.03 -16.01
CA ARG A 3 7.92 7.25 -14.71
C ARG A 3 6.92 6.95 -13.59
N ALA A 4 7.41 6.47 -12.45
CA ALA A 4 6.57 6.09 -11.33
C ALA A 4 7.14 6.58 -9.99
N VAL A 5 6.23 6.79 -9.04
CA VAL A 5 6.52 7.04 -7.64
C VAL A 5 5.94 5.88 -6.83
N PHE A 6 6.81 5.26 -6.02
CA PHE A 6 6.46 4.11 -5.19
C PHE A 6 6.30 4.56 -3.75
N ILE A 7 5.15 4.25 -3.16
CA ILE A 7 4.75 4.76 -1.85
C ILE A 7 4.46 3.57 -0.93
N ASP A 8 5.02 3.58 0.28
CA ASP A 8 4.65 2.58 1.29
C ASP A 8 3.25 2.86 1.86
N ARG A 9 2.62 1.87 2.49
CA ARG A 9 1.32 2.03 3.14
C ARG A 9 1.44 2.40 4.61
N ASP A 10 1.98 1.50 5.42
CA ASP A 10 2.01 1.62 6.88
C ASP A 10 3.14 2.55 7.32
N GLY A 11 2.79 3.65 8.00
CA GLY A 11 3.72 4.69 8.40
C GLY A 11 3.97 5.78 7.35
N VAL A 12 3.35 5.68 6.17
CA VAL A 12 3.47 6.68 5.09
C VAL A 12 2.08 7.17 4.64
N ILE A 13 1.17 6.25 4.32
CA ILE A 13 -0.22 6.59 3.98
C ILE A 13 -1.11 6.58 5.22
N CYS A 14 -1.00 5.53 6.03
CA CYS A 14 -1.74 5.38 7.27
C CYS A 14 -0.80 5.25 8.47
N HIS A 15 -1.34 5.41 9.67
CA HIS A 15 -0.56 5.18 10.89
C HIS A 15 0.01 3.77 10.93
N ASN A 16 1.29 3.65 11.27
CA ASN A 16 1.89 2.35 11.55
C ASN A 16 1.42 1.85 12.92
N ARG A 17 1.04 0.58 13.00
CA ARG A 17 0.54 -0.06 14.22
C ARG A 17 1.42 -1.24 14.58
N ARG A 18 1.74 -1.38 15.88
CA ARG A 18 2.54 -2.52 16.38
C ARG A 18 1.86 -3.86 16.14
N ASP A 19 0.54 -3.87 16.20
CA ASP A 19 -0.34 -5.02 16.00
C ASP A 19 -0.87 -5.15 14.57
N HIS A 20 -0.34 -4.35 13.63
CA HIS A 20 -0.76 -4.24 12.23
C HIS A 20 -2.17 -3.66 12.06
N VAL A 21 -2.45 -3.14 10.86
CA VAL A 21 -3.79 -2.73 10.43
C VAL A 21 -4.53 -3.98 9.93
N LYS A 22 -5.58 -4.38 10.65
CA LYS A 22 -6.31 -5.64 10.44
C LYS A 22 -7.74 -5.44 9.94
N SER A 23 -8.24 -4.21 9.96
CA SER A 23 -9.55 -3.85 9.45
C SER A 23 -9.54 -2.41 8.89
N TRP A 24 -10.60 -2.05 8.17
CA TRP A 24 -10.78 -0.68 7.69
C TRP A 24 -10.89 0.34 8.83
N ASP A 25 -11.52 -0.02 9.94
CA ASP A 25 -11.69 0.88 11.09
C ASP A 25 -10.36 1.19 11.78
N GLU A 26 -9.36 0.31 11.64
CA GLU A 26 -8.00 0.55 12.10
C GLU A 26 -7.16 1.37 11.10
N PHE A 27 -7.64 1.53 9.86
CA PHE A 27 -6.95 2.28 8.80
C PHE A 27 -7.18 3.78 8.99
N VAL A 28 -6.24 4.43 9.66
CA VAL A 28 -6.28 5.88 9.89
C VAL A 28 -5.23 6.56 9.01
N PHE A 29 -5.68 7.38 8.05
CA PHE A 29 -4.80 8.20 7.21
C PHE A 29 -3.93 9.13 8.06
N LEU A 30 -2.65 9.23 7.70
CA LEU A 30 -1.78 10.24 8.28
C LEU A 30 -2.22 11.66 7.84
N PRO A 31 -2.03 12.69 8.69
CA PRO A 31 -2.35 14.06 8.35
C PRO A 31 -1.64 14.51 7.06
N GLY A 32 -2.38 15.17 6.16
CA GLY A 32 -1.83 15.71 4.91
C GLY A 32 -1.62 14.68 3.79
N THR A 33 -1.59 13.37 4.07
CA THR A 33 -1.31 12.34 3.04
C THR A 33 -2.31 12.38 1.88
N ARG A 34 -3.61 12.53 2.16
CA ARG A 34 -4.64 12.61 1.09
C ARG A 34 -4.42 13.82 0.18
N ALA A 35 -4.05 14.98 0.74
CA ALA A 35 -3.74 16.17 -0.04
C ALA A 35 -2.44 16.00 -0.85
N ALA A 36 -1.42 15.37 -0.27
CA ALA A 36 -0.17 15.07 -0.96
C ALA A 36 -0.39 14.12 -2.14
N LEU A 37 -1.21 13.07 -1.97
CA LEU A 37 -1.58 12.14 -3.04
C LEU A 37 -2.45 12.80 -4.12
N ALA A 38 -3.31 13.75 -3.75
CA ALA A 38 -4.04 14.58 -4.71
C ALA A 38 -3.10 15.45 -5.55
N SER A 39 -2.16 16.15 -4.92
CA SER A 39 -1.15 16.93 -5.64
C SER A 39 -0.28 16.06 -6.55
N LEU A 40 0.10 14.86 -6.09
CA LEU A 40 0.89 13.92 -6.88
C LEU A 40 0.13 13.41 -8.12
N ALA A 41 -1.20 13.32 -8.04
CA ALA A 41 -2.04 12.93 -9.16
C ALA A 41 -2.05 13.96 -10.30
N GLU A 42 -1.68 15.22 -10.05
CA GLU A 42 -1.53 16.24 -11.09
C GLU A 42 -0.27 16.02 -11.95
N SER A 43 0.66 15.19 -11.48
CA SER A 43 1.87 14.82 -12.24
C SER A 43 1.61 13.71 -13.26
N ASP A 44 2.54 13.57 -14.21
CA ASP A 44 2.57 12.48 -15.20
C ASP A 44 3.09 11.14 -14.64
N LEU A 45 3.46 11.12 -13.35
CA LEU A 45 3.97 9.93 -12.68
C LEU A 45 2.85 8.92 -12.40
N ALA A 46 3.14 7.64 -12.61
CA ALA A 46 2.30 6.57 -12.06
C ALA A 46 2.46 6.53 -10.53
N VAL A 47 1.35 6.56 -9.80
CA VAL A 47 1.32 6.48 -8.33
C VAL A 47 1.06 5.03 -7.92
N VAL A 48 2.11 4.35 -7.45
CA VAL A 48 2.05 2.93 -7.12
C VAL A 48 2.28 2.71 -5.62
N ILE A 49 1.40 1.97 -4.97
CA ILE A 49 1.53 1.63 -3.56
C ILE A 49 2.20 0.25 -3.45
N ILE A 50 3.23 0.13 -2.62
CA ILE A 50 3.95 -1.12 -2.36
C ILE A 50 4.07 -1.40 -0.86
N THR A 51 3.64 -2.56 -0.38
CA THR A 51 3.62 -2.82 1.08
C THR A 51 3.88 -4.27 1.47
N ASN A 52 4.50 -4.48 2.63
CA ASN A 52 4.69 -5.82 3.20
C ASN A 52 3.47 -6.15 4.10
N GLN A 53 2.65 -7.12 3.72
CA GLN A 53 1.44 -7.55 4.44
C GLN A 53 1.61 -8.97 5.00
N ALA A 54 2.65 -9.17 5.83
CA ALA A 54 2.96 -10.46 6.46
C ALA A 54 1.84 -11.00 7.36
N VAL A 55 0.86 -10.15 7.73
CA VAL A 55 -0.33 -10.54 8.48
C VAL A 55 -1.14 -11.66 7.81
N ILE A 56 -1.06 -11.75 6.48
CA ILE A 56 -1.70 -12.80 5.69
C ILE A 56 -1.07 -14.16 6.00
N ASN A 57 0.24 -14.34 5.73
CA ASN A 57 0.91 -15.62 5.99
C ASN A 57 1.18 -15.88 7.49
N ARG A 58 0.92 -14.90 8.36
CA ARG A 58 0.80 -15.11 9.81
C ARG A 58 -0.57 -15.64 10.23
N GLY A 59 -1.55 -15.71 9.34
CA GLY A 59 -2.91 -16.17 9.63
C GLY A 59 -3.73 -15.21 10.49
N ILE A 60 -3.34 -13.92 10.55
CA ILE A 60 -4.01 -12.90 11.39
C ILE A 60 -5.23 -12.33 10.67
N VAL A 61 -5.13 -12.14 9.36
CA VAL A 61 -6.22 -11.65 8.49
C VAL A 61 -6.23 -12.45 7.19
N SER A 62 -7.40 -12.55 6.55
CA SER A 62 -7.49 -13.15 5.22
C SER A 62 -6.96 -12.20 4.15
N VAL A 63 -6.66 -12.76 2.96
CA VAL A 63 -6.35 -11.97 1.76
C VAL A 63 -7.50 -11.00 1.46
N ASP A 64 -8.75 -11.48 1.50
CA ASP A 64 -9.94 -10.67 1.22
C ASP A 64 -10.07 -9.44 2.15
N THR A 65 -9.66 -9.57 3.42
CA THR A 65 -9.65 -8.44 4.35
C THR A 65 -8.62 -7.39 3.94
N VAL A 66 -7.42 -7.81 3.54
CA VAL A 66 -6.37 -6.89 3.08
C VAL A 66 -6.79 -6.21 1.77
N GLU A 67 -7.39 -6.95 0.85
CA GLU A 67 -7.93 -6.43 -0.41
C GLU A 67 -9.08 -5.42 -0.17
N ASP A 68 -9.98 -5.68 0.79
CA ASP A 68 -11.01 -4.70 1.17
C ASP A 68 -10.41 -3.41 1.71
N ILE A 69 -9.39 -3.51 2.58
CA ILE A 69 -8.66 -2.34 3.10
C ILE A 69 -8.02 -1.56 1.95
N HIS A 70 -7.35 -2.24 1.01
CA HIS A 70 -6.72 -1.59 -0.14
C HIS A 70 -7.73 -0.93 -1.08
N ARG A 71 -8.87 -1.59 -1.33
CA ARG A 71 -9.96 -1.02 -2.13
C ARG A 71 -10.51 0.25 -1.49
N ARG A 72 -10.84 0.23 -0.19
CA ARG A 72 -11.37 1.40 0.52
C ARG A 72 -10.34 2.51 0.64
N MET A 73 -9.06 2.17 0.84
CA MET A 73 -7.95 3.12 0.81
C MET A 73 -7.90 3.84 -0.54
N THR A 74 -7.91 3.10 -1.65
CA THR A 74 -7.91 3.66 -3.01
C THR A 74 -9.12 4.56 -3.25
N GLN A 75 -10.33 4.12 -2.86
CA GLN A 75 -11.54 4.93 -2.97
C GLN A 75 -11.45 6.23 -2.18
N ALA A 76 -10.94 6.18 -0.95
CA ALA A 76 -10.77 7.35 -0.11
C ALA A 76 -9.71 8.34 -0.66
N ILE A 77 -8.66 7.83 -1.31
CA ILE A 77 -7.66 8.65 -2.01
C ILE A 77 -8.29 9.30 -3.24
N GLN A 78 -9.02 8.53 -4.06
CA GLN A 78 -9.71 9.03 -5.26
C GLN A 78 -10.77 10.08 -4.93
N ALA A 79 -11.55 9.88 -3.86
CA ALA A 79 -12.52 10.84 -3.37
C ALA A 79 -11.88 12.18 -2.93
N ALA A 80 -10.60 12.18 -2.59
CA ALA A 80 -9.83 13.39 -2.26
C ALA A 80 -9.13 14.01 -3.49
N GLY A 81 -9.38 13.52 -4.71
CA GLY A 81 -8.74 13.97 -5.94
C GLY A 81 -7.41 13.27 -6.25
N GLY A 82 -7.02 12.26 -5.48
CA GLY A 82 -5.82 11.46 -5.73
C GLY A 82 -6.00 10.39 -6.81
N ARG A 83 -4.87 9.81 -7.21
CA ARG A 83 -4.80 8.67 -8.14
C ARG A 83 -3.95 7.58 -7.52
N VAL A 84 -4.38 6.33 -7.70
CA VAL A 84 -3.58 5.13 -7.41
C VAL A 84 -3.62 4.29 -8.67
N ASP A 85 -2.48 4.17 -9.34
CA ASP A 85 -2.31 3.41 -10.58
C ASP A 85 -2.09 1.91 -10.32
N GLY A 86 -1.69 1.53 -9.11
CA GLY A 86 -1.56 0.13 -8.71
C GLY A 86 -1.27 -0.04 -7.22
N VAL A 87 -1.68 -1.19 -6.67
CA VAL A 87 -1.35 -1.61 -5.30
C VAL A 87 -0.73 -2.99 -5.38
N PHE A 88 0.51 -3.11 -4.90
CA PHE A 88 1.22 -4.39 -4.83
C PHE A 88 1.59 -4.66 -3.38
N TYR A 89 1.47 -5.91 -2.95
CA TYR A 89 1.86 -6.29 -1.61
C TYR A 89 2.51 -7.66 -1.53
N CYS A 90 3.38 -7.83 -0.55
CA CYS A 90 4.00 -9.10 -0.24
C CYS A 90 3.30 -9.73 0.98
N PRO A 91 2.62 -10.89 0.85
CA PRO A 91 1.97 -11.57 1.96
C PRO A 91 2.94 -12.33 2.87
N HIS A 92 4.18 -12.55 2.41
CA HIS A 92 5.15 -13.41 3.07
C HIS A 92 5.77 -12.82 4.34
N ARG A 93 6.01 -13.71 5.30
CA ARG A 93 6.80 -13.52 6.50
C ARG A 93 8.29 -13.35 6.17
N PRO A 94 9.09 -12.77 7.10
CA PRO A 94 10.53 -12.60 6.90
C PRO A 94 11.30 -13.90 6.62
N ASP A 95 10.84 -15.02 7.18
CA ASP A 95 11.50 -16.33 7.11
C ASP A 95 11.20 -17.13 5.83
N GLU A 96 10.21 -16.72 5.03
CA GLU A 96 9.81 -17.42 3.80
C GLU A 96 10.70 -17.13 2.58
N GLN A 97 11.69 -16.24 2.71
CA GLN A 97 12.73 -15.97 1.69
C GLN A 97 12.22 -15.66 0.26
N CYS A 98 11.04 -15.06 0.14
CA CYS A 98 10.47 -14.69 -1.16
C CYS A 98 11.23 -13.53 -1.84
N GLY A 99 11.11 -13.40 -3.16
CA GLY A 99 11.71 -12.30 -3.94
C GLY A 99 10.92 -10.97 -3.91
N CYS A 100 9.69 -10.96 -3.41
CA CYS A 100 8.81 -9.77 -3.43
C CYS A 100 8.88 -8.92 -2.16
N ARG A 101 9.31 -9.48 -1.02
CA ARG A 101 9.30 -8.77 0.27
C ARG A 101 10.35 -7.66 0.31
N LYS A 102 9.95 -6.42 0.61
CA LYS A 102 10.92 -5.33 0.83
C LYS A 102 11.91 -5.72 1.94
N PRO A 103 13.23 -5.48 1.76
CA PRO A 103 13.85 -4.58 0.78
C PRO A 103 14.15 -5.19 -0.61
N GLN A 104 13.72 -6.42 -0.90
CA GLN A 104 13.89 -6.99 -2.25
C GLN A 104 13.07 -6.21 -3.30
N PRO A 105 13.54 -6.13 -4.56
CA PRO A 105 12.93 -5.28 -5.57
C PRO A 105 11.70 -5.91 -6.25
N GLY A 106 11.27 -7.13 -5.88
CA GLY A 106 10.28 -7.87 -6.64
C GLY A 106 8.96 -7.11 -6.89
N MET A 107 8.43 -6.38 -5.90
CA MET A 107 7.23 -5.56 -6.13
C MET A 107 7.48 -4.36 -7.07
N LEU A 108 8.69 -3.79 -7.08
CA LEU A 108 9.05 -2.73 -8.02
C LEU A 108 9.12 -3.27 -9.45
N LEU A 109 9.68 -4.46 -9.63
CA LEU A 109 9.80 -5.13 -10.92
C LEU A 109 8.44 -5.61 -11.45
N GLN A 110 7.52 -6.02 -10.58
CA GLN A 110 6.15 -6.39 -10.96
C GLN A 110 5.32 -5.21 -11.48
N ALA A 111 5.67 -4.00 -11.05
CA ALA A 111 4.97 -2.77 -11.45
C ALA A 111 5.60 -2.09 -12.69
N ALA A 112 6.70 -2.62 -13.21
CA ALA A 112 7.43 -2.11 -14.38
C ALA A 112 6.87 -2.67 -15.70
#